data_AF-A0A359B7Y3-F1
#
_entry.id   AF-A0A359B7Y3-F1
#
_cell.length_a   1.000
_cell.length_b   1.000
_cell.length_c   1.000
_cell.angle_alpha   90.00
_cell.angle_beta   90.00
_cell.angle_gamma   90.00
#
_symmetry.space_group_name_H-M   'P 1'
#
loop_
_entity.id
_entity.type
_entity.pdbx_description
1 polymer ?
#
loop_
_entity_poly.entity_id
_entity_poly.type
_entity_poly.pdbx_seq_one_letter_code
_entity_poly.pdbx_strand_id
1 'polypeptide(L)'
;MEVSYLLRLKVIILAMAILLAGAYAEAAGRTIKLIIDNKPVVADPGPIMSDGRVFVPIRFVADELGAGVQWDEQNNAVIISRQQGVSYLKGHNHAPDGAAAGIMSNLIRTADLKNMLDDDGDGDLADFRQGHSSGDDITNDPLVVDIRKQADYDAGHIPGAIWMAGAENMAEEDNVEKLNIILSEHVKSGGQKEIVLYCNTGNTSGLVAGVLGAKGLPVKSMMYGFDIAWSGTKSADSAIRANMEDSGGNTIECGG
;
A
#
# COMPACT_ATOMS: atom_id res chain seq x y z
N MET A 1 -10.77 -29.27 -69.99
CA MET A 1 -10.64 -27.90 -69.45
C MET A 1 -11.52 -27.66 -68.22
N GLU A 2 -12.73 -28.22 -68.14
CA GLU A 2 -13.65 -27.95 -67.00
C GLU A 2 -13.21 -28.48 -65.63
N VAL A 3 -12.58 -29.66 -65.58
CA VAL A 3 -12.14 -30.28 -64.30
C VAL A 3 -11.06 -29.42 -63.59
N SER A 4 -10.21 -28.75 -64.36
CA SER A 4 -9.18 -27.85 -63.81
C SER A 4 -9.79 -26.56 -63.24
N TYR A 5 -10.94 -26.12 -63.73
CA TYR A 5 -11.60 -24.91 -63.27
C TYR A 5 -12.31 -25.14 -61.93
N LEU A 6 -12.99 -26.28 -61.81
CA LEU A 6 -13.65 -26.73 -60.58
C LEU A 6 -12.65 -26.97 -59.44
N LEU A 7 -11.47 -27.52 -59.75
CA LEU A 7 -10.42 -27.73 -58.76
C LEU A 7 -9.85 -26.41 -58.23
N ARG A 8 -9.58 -25.45 -59.14
CA ARG A 8 -9.10 -24.10 -58.76
C ARG A 8 -10.14 -23.34 -57.93
N LEU A 9 -11.42 -23.44 -58.28
CA LEU A 9 -12.51 -22.80 -57.55
C LEU A 9 -12.65 -23.36 -56.12
N LYS A 10 -12.56 -24.69 -55.95
CA LYS A 10 -12.61 -25.32 -54.62
C LYS A 10 -11.44 -24.91 -53.73
N VAL A 11 -10.23 -24.79 -54.30
CA VAL A 11 -9.04 -24.33 -53.56
C VAL A 11 -9.19 -22.86 -53.13
N ILE A 12 -9.77 -22.01 -53.98
CA ILE A 12 -10.03 -20.60 -53.63
C ILE A 12 -11.10 -20.49 -52.54
N ILE A 13 -12.18 -21.27 -52.61
CA ILE A 13 -13.22 -21.28 -51.58
C ILE A 13 -12.67 -21.78 -50.24
N LEU A 14 -11.83 -22.82 -50.25
CA LEU A 14 -11.19 -23.34 -49.04
C LEU A 14 -10.19 -22.31 -48.45
N ALA A 15 -9.40 -21.64 -49.30
CA ALA A 15 -8.49 -20.59 -48.86
C ALA A 15 -9.24 -19.36 -48.30
N MET A 16 -10.36 -18.97 -48.90
CA MET A 16 -11.23 -17.91 -48.36
C MET A 16 -11.88 -18.32 -47.04
N ALA A 17 -12.31 -19.56 -46.89
CA ALA A 17 -12.89 -20.05 -45.64
C ALA A 17 -11.86 -20.07 -44.49
N ILE A 18 -10.60 -20.40 -44.79
CA ILE A 18 -9.49 -20.35 -43.81
C ILE A 18 -9.13 -18.91 -43.45
N LEU A 19 -9.11 -17.99 -44.43
CA LEU A 19 -8.88 -16.56 -44.20
C LEU A 19 -10.01 -15.89 -43.40
N LEU A 20 -11.26 -16.31 -43.63
CA LEU A 20 -12.41 -15.87 -42.83
C LEU A 20 -12.31 -16.41 -41.40
N ALA A 21 -11.96 -17.68 -41.19
CA ALA A 21 -11.78 -18.25 -39.85
C ALA A 21 -10.67 -17.58 -39.01
N GLY A 22 -9.57 -17.14 -39.65
CA GLY A 22 -8.47 -16.43 -38.97
C GLY A 22 -8.80 -15.00 -38.52
N ALA A 23 -9.85 -14.38 -39.08
CA ALA A 23 -10.29 -13.04 -38.71
C ALA A 23 -11.24 -13.02 -37.49
N TYR A 24 -11.76 -14.18 -37.06
CA TYR A 24 -12.62 -14.32 -35.88
C TYR A 24 -11.87 -14.72 -34.60
N ALA A 25 -10.54 -14.62 -34.58
CA ALA A 25 -9.80 -14.59 -33.31
C ALA A 25 -10.10 -13.24 -32.64
N GLU A 26 -11.28 -13.15 -32.05
CA GLU A 26 -11.74 -12.00 -31.28
C GLU A 26 -10.70 -11.70 -30.19
N ALA A 27 -10.38 -10.42 -30.08
CA ALA A 27 -9.65 -9.89 -28.95
C ALA A 27 -10.38 -10.32 -27.68
N ALA A 28 -9.85 -11.34 -27.00
CA ALA A 28 -10.25 -11.66 -25.64
C ALA A 28 -9.90 -10.44 -24.79
N GLY A 29 -10.87 -9.54 -24.60
CA GLY A 29 -10.76 -8.43 -23.68
C GLY A 29 -10.32 -8.98 -22.34
N ARG A 30 -9.31 -8.38 -21.72
CA ARG A 30 -8.80 -8.82 -20.42
C ARG A 30 -9.92 -8.69 -19.38
N THR A 31 -10.65 -9.78 -19.14
CA THR A 31 -11.67 -9.81 -18.08
C THR A 31 -10.96 -9.84 -16.73
N ILE A 32 -11.15 -8.80 -15.94
CA ILE A 32 -10.62 -8.73 -14.57
C ILE A 32 -11.44 -9.67 -13.70
N LYS A 33 -10.79 -10.68 -13.13
CA LYS A 33 -11.42 -11.64 -12.21
C LYS A 33 -11.18 -11.22 -10.77
N LEU A 34 -12.22 -11.21 -9.96
CA LEU A 34 -12.13 -11.04 -8.52
C LEU A 34 -12.15 -12.41 -7.84
N ILE A 35 -11.30 -12.61 -6.84
CA ILE A 35 -11.18 -13.85 -6.07
C ILE A 35 -11.16 -13.51 -4.59
N ILE A 36 -12.03 -14.13 -3.80
CA ILE A 36 -12.11 -13.99 -2.34
C ILE A 36 -12.07 -15.40 -1.75
N ASP A 37 -11.16 -15.65 -0.80
CA ASP A 37 -10.95 -16.98 -0.19
C ASP A 37 -10.81 -18.11 -1.23
N ASN A 38 -10.03 -17.83 -2.28
CA ASN A 38 -9.79 -18.73 -3.41
C ASN A 38 -11.05 -19.07 -4.24
N LYS A 39 -12.13 -18.29 -4.10
CA LYS A 39 -13.38 -18.44 -4.86
C LYS A 39 -13.58 -17.25 -5.80
N PRO A 40 -13.86 -17.48 -7.09
CA PRO A 40 -14.18 -16.40 -8.02
C PRO A 40 -15.52 -15.76 -7.63
N VAL A 41 -15.55 -14.42 -7.64
CA VAL A 41 -16.72 -13.61 -7.31
C VAL A 41 -16.99 -12.58 -8.41
N VAL A 42 -18.24 -12.11 -8.50
CA VAL A 42 -18.69 -11.15 -9.52
C VAL A 42 -19.22 -9.91 -8.83
N ALA A 43 -18.71 -8.74 -9.24
CA ALA A 43 -19.21 -7.44 -8.81
C ALA A 43 -20.12 -6.83 -9.88
N ASP A 44 -21.14 -6.07 -9.46
CA ASP A 44 -22.00 -5.27 -10.33
C ASP A 44 -22.10 -3.82 -9.80
N PRO A 45 -21.52 -2.81 -10.49
CA PRO A 45 -20.78 -2.93 -11.74
C PRO A 45 -19.47 -3.71 -11.58
N GLY A 46 -18.98 -4.32 -12.65
CA GLY A 46 -17.69 -5.04 -12.63
C GLY A 46 -16.50 -4.10 -12.40
N PRO A 47 -15.34 -4.64 -11.98
CA PRO A 47 -14.10 -3.87 -11.91
C PRO A 47 -13.68 -3.36 -13.30
N ILE A 48 -13.07 -2.19 -13.34
CA ILE A 48 -12.60 -1.55 -14.58
C ILE A 48 -11.09 -1.32 -14.55
N MET A 49 -10.43 -1.35 -15.71
CA MET A 49 -9.03 -0.96 -15.84
C MET A 49 -8.96 0.43 -16.46
N SER A 50 -8.30 1.37 -15.78
CA SER A 50 -8.02 2.72 -16.28
C SER A 50 -6.59 3.09 -15.92
N ASP A 51 -5.83 3.62 -16.89
CA ASP A 51 -4.44 4.09 -16.71
C ASP A 51 -3.52 3.08 -16.01
N GLY A 52 -3.66 1.80 -16.37
CA GLY A 52 -2.86 0.70 -15.80
C GLY A 52 -3.25 0.31 -14.37
N ARG A 53 -4.33 0.88 -13.82
CA ARG A 53 -4.86 0.58 -12.48
C ARG A 53 -6.20 -0.13 -12.60
N VAL A 54 -6.47 -1.06 -11.68
CA VAL A 54 -7.77 -1.71 -11.55
C VAL A 54 -8.57 -0.99 -10.48
N PHE A 55 -9.76 -0.51 -10.86
CA PHE A 55 -10.73 0.09 -9.96
C PHE A 55 -11.81 -0.94 -9.63
N VAL A 56 -11.95 -1.24 -8.35
CA VAL A 56 -12.95 -2.17 -7.82
C VAL A 56 -14.04 -1.34 -7.11
N PRO A 57 -15.34 -1.60 -7.33
CA PRO A 57 -16.39 -0.85 -6.66
C PRO A 57 -16.29 -0.97 -5.14
N ILE A 58 -16.24 0.17 -4.44
CA ILE A 58 -16.07 0.20 -2.98
C ILE A 58 -17.22 -0.49 -2.22
N ARG A 59 -18.45 -0.40 -2.74
CA ARG A 59 -19.62 -1.07 -2.14
C ARG A 59 -19.45 -2.59 -2.13
N PHE A 60 -19.04 -3.16 -3.27
CA PHE A 60 -18.77 -4.59 -3.38
C PHE A 60 -17.75 -5.03 -2.34
N VAL A 61 -16.63 -4.30 -2.21
CA VAL A 61 -15.60 -4.60 -1.21
C VAL A 61 -16.17 -4.53 0.22
N ALA A 62 -16.97 -3.51 0.54
CA ALA A 62 -17.55 -3.35 1.87
C ALA A 62 -18.53 -4.49 2.22
N ASP A 63 -19.39 -4.88 1.28
CA ASP A 63 -20.39 -5.94 1.47
C ASP A 63 -19.70 -7.30 1.73
N GLU A 64 -18.67 -7.64 0.95
CA GLU A 64 -17.88 -8.85 1.13
C GLU A 64 -17.12 -8.88 2.47
N LEU A 65 -16.78 -7.70 3.02
CA LEU A 65 -16.18 -7.56 4.36
C LEU A 65 -17.24 -7.49 5.49
N GLY A 66 -18.52 -7.65 5.16
CA GLY A 66 -19.63 -7.61 6.11
C GLY A 66 -19.94 -6.21 6.68
N ALA A 67 -19.51 -5.16 5.99
CA ALA A 67 -19.78 -3.78 6.36
C ALA A 67 -21.00 -3.22 5.60
N GLY A 68 -21.83 -2.45 6.28
CA GLY A 68 -22.94 -1.71 5.68
C GLY A 68 -22.48 -0.38 5.09
N VAL A 69 -22.97 -0.06 3.90
CA VAL A 69 -22.69 1.19 3.18
C VAL A 69 -23.93 2.08 3.15
N GLN A 70 -23.78 3.34 3.55
CA GLN A 70 -24.82 4.36 3.55
C GLN A 70 -24.34 5.60 2.80
N TRP A 71 -25.24 6.27 2.10
CA TRP A 71 -25.00 7.58 1.52
C TRP A 71 -25.54 8.66 2.45
N ASP A 72 -24.71 9.62 2.78
CA ASP A 72 -25.06 10.83 3.50
C ASP A 72 -25.22 11.97 2.48
N GLU A 73 -26.47 12.25 2.12
CA GLU A 73 -26.83 13.31 1.18
C GLU A 73 -26.43 14.70 1.68
N GLN A 74 -26.48 14.93 3.00
CA GLN A 74 -26.22 16.25 3.57
C GLN A 74 -24.74 16.61 3.46
N ASN A 75 -23.87 15.63 3.70
CA ASN A 75 -22.43 15.83 3.68
C ASN A 75 -21.77 15.40 2.37
N ASN A 76 -22.55 14.90 1.39
CA ASN A 76 -22.06 14.28 0.16
C ASN A 76 -21.00 13.21 0.44
N ALA A 77 -21.27 12.33 1.41
CA ALA A 77 -20.30 11.37 1.94
C ALA A 77 -20.82 9.94 1.89
N VAL A 78 -19.91 8.99 1.65
CA VAL A 78 -20.20 7.55 1.82
C VAL A 78 -19.77 7.13 3.23
N ILE A 79 -20.69 6.58 4.00
CA ILE A 79 -20.45 6.02 5.34
C ILE A 79 -20.37 4.51 5.23
N ILE A 80 -19.27 3.92 5.71
CA ILE A 80 -19.07 2.47 5.79
C ILE A 80 -18.99 2.09 7.27
N SER A 81 -19.86 1.21 7.74
CA SER A 81 -19.98 0.84 9.16
C SER A 81 -20.17 -0.66 9.36
N ARG A 82 -19.76 -1.22 10.50
CA ARG A 82 -20.07 -2.61 10.87
C ARG A 82 -20.60 -2.63 12.31
N GLN A 83 -21.61 -3.47 12.56
CA GLN A 83 -22.34 -3.51 13.85
C GLN A 83 -21.48 -3.97 15.04
N GLN A 84 -20.38 -4.69 14.78
CA GLN A 84 -19.32 -4.95 15.75
C GLN A 84 -18.27 -3.85 15.58
N GLY A 85 -18.50 -2.71 16.24
CA GLY A 85 -17.79 -1.45 16.12
C GLY A 85 -16.52 -1.44 15.26
N VAL A 86 -16.59 -0.80 14.09
CA VAL A 86 -15.49 -0.15 13.33
C VAL A 86 -14.07 -0.65 13.65
N SER A 87 -13.79 -1.95 13.63
CA SER A 87 -12.46 -2.46 14.01
C SER A 87 -11.47 -2.48 12.84
N TYR A 88 -11.95 -2.37 11.60
CA TYR A 88 -11.10 -2.44 10.39
C TYR A 88 -10.60 -1.07 9.91
N LEU A 89 -11.14 0.02 10.49
CA LEU A 89 -10.71 1.39 10.24
C LEU A 89 -10.45 2.19 11.54
N LYS A 90 -10.86 1.67 12.71
CA LYS A 90 -10.17 2.04 13.95
C LYS A 90 -8.92 1.20 14.02
N GLY A 91 -7.82 1.70 13.46
CA GLY A 91 -6.54 1.44 14.12
C GLY A 91 -6.78 1.76 15.60
N HIS A 92 -6.28 0.93 16.52
CA HIS A 92 -6.25 1.27 17.95
C HIS A 92 -5.26 2.41 18.20
N ASN A 93 -5.34 3.48 17.41
CA ASN A 93 -4.62 4.71 17.59
C ASN A 93 -5.39 5.46 18.67
N HIS A 94 -4.70 5.75 19.78
CA HIS A 94 -5.18 6.67 20.80
C HIS A 94 -5.60 7.98 20.09
N ALA A 95 -6.89 8.16 19.88
CA ALA A 95 -7.43 9.51 19.81
C ALA A 95 -7.22 10.09 21.22
N PRO A 96 -6.56 11.24 21.37
CA PRO A 96 -6.60 11.97 22.63
C PRO A 96 -8.07 12.09 23.05
N ASP A 97 -8.35 11.84 24.33
CA ASP A 97 -9.72 11.78 24.85
C ASP A 97 -10.56 12.96 24.31
N GLY A 98 -11.54 12.65 23.45
CA GLY A 98 -12.46 13.64 22.87
C GLY A 98 -12.28 13.98 21.39
N ALA A 99 -11.24 13.49 20.70
CA ALA A 99 -11.13 13.66 19.24
C ALA A 99 -11.95 12.59 18.48
N ALA A 100 -12.65 12.99 17.42
CA ALA A 100 -13.40 12.03 16.60
C ALA A 100 -12.43 11.08 15.88
N ALA A 101 -12.45 9.80 16.24
CA ALA A 101 -11.64 8.76 15.60
C ALA A 101 -12.08 8.60 14.13
N GLY A 102 -11.34 9.24 13.21
CA GLY A 102 -11.57 9.19 11.76
C GLY A 102 -10.36 8.60 11.03
N ILE A 103 -10.50 8.32 9.73
CA ILE A 103 -9.42 7.73 8.91
C ILE A 103 -8.11 8.53 9.01
N MET A 104 -8.20 9.84 9.24
CA MET A 104 -7.04 10.73 9.37
C MET A 104 -6.18 10.43 10.61
N SER A 105 -6.71 9.82 11.68
CA SER A 105 -5.89 9.42 12.84
C SER A 105 -4.97 8.23 12.53
N ASN A 106 -5.17 7.56 11.40
CA ASN A 106 -4.32 6.47 10.91
C ASN A 106 -3.28 6.96 9.91
N LEU A 107 -3.16 8.28 9.72
CA LEU A 107 -2.18 8.89 8.83
C LEU A 107 -1.21 9.74 9.66
N ILE A 108 0.06 9.73 9.25
CA ILE A 108 1.09 10.64 9.76
C ILE A 108 1.66 11.45 8.60
N ARG A 109 1.78 12.77 8.76
CA ARG A 109 2.44 13.60 7.75
C ARG A 109 3.92 13.29 7.76
N THR A 110 4.53 13.25 6.58
CA THR A 110 5.95 12.94 6.44
C THR A 110 6.85 13.94 7.17
N ALA A 111 6.48 15.22 7.21
CA ALA A 111 7.19 16.23 7.99
C ALA A 111 7.11 15.97 9.51
N ASP A 112 5.94 15.54 10.00
CA ASP A 112 5.77 15.22 11.42
C ASP A 112 6.62 13.98 11.78
N LEU A 113 6.61 12.95 10.93
CA LEU A 113 7.48 11.78 11.10
C LEU A 113 8.96 12.16 11.10
N LYS A 114 9.41 12.99 10.15
CA LYS A 114 10.80 13.46 10.09
C LYS A 114 11.20 14.18 11.38
N ASN A 115 10.35 15.06 11.91
CA ASN A 115 10.65 15.81 13.12
C ASN A 115 10.62 14.95 14.40
N MET A 116 9.96 13.78 14.36
CA MET A 116 10.04 12.81 15.45
C MET A 116 11.41 12.12 15.42
N LEU A 117 11.83 11.69 14.22
CA LEU A 117 13.09 10.98 13.98
C LEU A 117 14.35 11.86 13.97
N ASP A 118 14.22 13.19 14.02
CA ASP A 118 15.31 14.19 14.02
C ASP A 118 14.83 15.32 14.94
N ASP A 119 14.75 14.99 16.23
CA ASP A 119 14.08 15.84 17.23
C ASP A 119 15.00 16.93 17.79
N ASP A 120 16.32 16.75 17.65
CA ASP A 120 17.32 17.79 17.92
C ASP A 120 17.57 18.72 16.71
N GLY A 121 17.14 18.30 15.51
CA GLY A 121 17.15 19.09 14.28
C GLY A 121 18.51 19.19 13.62
N ASP A 122 19.45 18.29 13.92
CA ASP A 122 20.79 18.31 13.36
C ASP A 122 20.88 17.65 11.97
N GLY A 123 19.84 16.92 11.56
CA GLY A 123 19.72 16.29 10.25
C GLY A 123 20.41 14.93 10.13
N ASP A 124 20.99 14.41 11.22
CA ASP A 124 21.05 12.97 11.47
C ASP A 124 19.63 12.51 11.85
N LEU A 125 19.22 11.37 11.31
CA LEU A 125 17.89 10.81 11.57
C LEU A 125 18.13 9.55 12.36
N ALA A 126 17.33 9.36 13.40
CA ALA A 126 17.41 8.28 14.36
C ALA A 126 17.60 6.91 13.68
N ASP A 127 18.85 6.44 13.68
CA ASP A 127 19.20 5.06 13.39
C ASP A 127 19.81 4.44 14.66
N PHE A 128 18.98 3.75 15.43
CA PHE A 128 19.40 3.11 16.68
C PHE A 128 20.30 1.87 16.50
N ARG A 129 20.81 1.61 15.29
CA ARG A 129 21.98 0.74 15.09
C ARG A 129 23.22 1.45 15.64
N GLN A 130 24.25 0.68 16.02
CA GLN A 130 25.38 1.22 16.79
C GLN A 130 26.04 2.44 16.11
N GLY A 131 25.99 3.60 16.77
CA GLY A 131 26.81 4.78 16.43
C GLY A 131 26.15 5.84 15.53
N HIS A 132 24.84 5.74 15.26
CA HIS A 132 24.13 6.60 14.29
C HIS A 132 22.88 7.31 14.85
N SER A 133 22.94 7.73 16.12
CA SER A 133 21.82 8.36 16.84
C SER A 133 22.31 9.49 17.76
N SER A 134 23.22 10.36 17.28
CA SER A 134 24.00 11.24 18.16
C SER A 134 23.25 12.48 18.66
N GLY A 135 22.05 12.30 19.20
CA GLY A 135 21.26 13.41 19.74
C GLY A 135 19.79 13.05 19.92
N ASP A 136 19.29 12.15 19.08
CA ASP A 136 17.86 11.81 19.03
C ASP A 136 17.30 11.04 20.23
N ASP A 137 16.11 11.43 20.67
CA ASP A 137 15.37 10.78 21.76
C ASP A 137 14.37 9.73 21.24
N ILE A 138 14.74 8.45 21.35
CA ILE A 138 13.88 7.31 20.99
C ILE A 138 12.48 7.33 21.61
N THR A 139 12.25 8.06 22.72
CA THR A 139 11.00 7.98 23.47
C THR A 139 9.78 8.49 22.72
N ASN A 140 9.99 9.37 21.72
CA ASN A 140 8.92 9.85 20.85
C ASN A 140 8.76 8.99 19.58
N ASP A 141 9.72 8.09 19.28
CA ASP A 141 9.85 7.48 17.96
C ASP A 141 8.94 6.27 17.74
N PRO A 142 8.26 6.19 16.59
CA PRO A 142 7.53 5.00 16.20
C PRO A 142 8.49 3.94 15.62
N LEU A 143 8.04 2.69 15.57
CA LEU A 143 8.68 1.68 14.75
C LEU A 143 8.36 1.95 13.27
N VAL A 144 9.36 2.39 12.50
CA VAL A 144 9.20 2.65 11.07
C VAL A 144 9.43 1.37 10.26
N VAL A 145 8.47 1.03 9.40
CA VAL A 145 8.51 -0.22 8.61
C VAL A 145 8.32 0.08 7.13
N ASP A 146 9.31 -0.31 6.34
CA ASP A 146 9.28 -0.30 4.89
C ASP A 146 8.58 -1.56 4.37
N ILE A 147 7.48 -1.38 3.64
CA ILE A 147 6.73 -2.50 3.02
C ILE A 147 6.88 -2.54 1.50
N ARG A 148 7.86 -1.81 0.93
CA ARG A 148 8.26 -1.91 -0.48
C ARG A 148 8.95 -3.25 -0.75
N LYS A 149 9.38 -3.44 -1.99
CA LYS A 149 10.21 -4.58 -2.35
C LYS A 149 11.55 -4.48 -1.61
N GLN A 150 12.11 -5.63 -1.25
CA GLN A 150 13.40 -5.69 -0.56
C GLN A 150 14.50 -4.92 -1.31
N ALA A 151 14.57 -5.07 -2.63
CA ALA A 151 15.57 -4.36 -3.44
C ALA A 151 15.42 -2.82 -3.39
N ASP A 152 14.20 -2.30 -3.21
CA ASP A 152 13.96 -0.86 -3.08
C ASP A 152 14.38 -0.36 -1.69
N TYR A 153 14.16 -1.18 -0.65
CA TYR A 153 14.69 -0.93 0.70
C TYR A 153 16.22 -0.93 0.68
N ASP A 154 16.84 -1.99 0.16
CA ASP A 154 18.30 -2.16 0.15
C ASP A 154 19.02 -1.00 -0.58
N ALA A 155 18.38 -0.45 -1.62
CA ALA A 155 18.91 0.66 -2.41
C ALA A 155 18.77 2.03 -1.74
N GLY A 156 17.86 2.19 -0.77
CA GLY A 156 17.63 3.45 -0.08
C GLY A 156 16.31 3.47 0.66
N HIS A 157 16.35 3.65 1.98
CA HIS A 157 15.17 3.71 2.85
C HIS A 157 15.27 4.86 3.87
N ILE A 158 14.19 5.07 4.63
CA ILE A 158 14.20 6.03 5.75
C ILE A 158 15.21 5.52 6.79
N PRO A 159 16.12 6.36 7.31
CA PRO A 159 17.06 5.95 8.35
C PRO A 159 16.37 5.29 9.55
N GLY A 160 16.93 4.18 10.02
CA GLY A 160 16.38 3.39 11.13
C GLY A 160 15.15 2.55 10.78
N ALA A 161 14.58 2.67 9.58
CA ALA A 161 13.45 1.85 9.17
C ALA A 161 13.84 0.38 8.97
N ILE A 162 12.95 -0.52 9.34
CA ILE A 162 13.14 -1.95 9.15
C ILE A 162 12.41 -2.48 7.91
N TRP A 163 12.95 -3.53 7.32
CA TRP A 163 12.25 -4.36 6.33
C TRP A 163 12.09 -5.79 6.84
N MET A 164 10.88 -6.32 6.75
CA MET A 164 10.57 -7.69 7.20
C MET A 164 9.85 -8.54 6.16
N ALA A 165 8.98 -7.93 5.36
CA ALA A 165 8.22 -8.56 4.30
C ALA A 165 7.68 -7.49 3.33
N GLY A 166 7.43 -7.88 2.09
CA GLY A 166 6.68 -7.06 1.15
C GLY A 166 5.22 -6.92 1.57
N ALA A 167 4.57 -5.84 1.13
CA ALA A 167 3.18 -5.50 1.47
C ALA A 167 2.18 -6.66 1.33
N GLU A 168 2.35 -7.52 0.32
CA GLU A 168 1.51 -8.68 0.05
C GLU A 168 1.47 -9.72 1.19
N ASN A 169 2.55 -9.81 1.97
CA ASN A 169 2.73 -10.84 2.99
C ASN A 169 2.64 -10.28 4.42
N MET A 170 2.59 -8.96 4.59
CA MET A 170 2.59 -8.31 5.92
C MET A 170 1.47 -8.79 6.84
N ALA A 171 0.32 -9.20 6.29
CA ALA A 171 -0.85 -9.63 7.06
C ALA A 171 -0.91 -11.14 7.35
N GLU A 172 0.06 -11.92 6.87
CA GLU A 172 0.21 -13.34 7.20
C GLU A 172 0.46 -13.52 8.71
N GLU A 173 -0.02 -14.63 9.29
CA GLU A 173 0.01 -14.85 10.74
C GLU A 173 1.43 -14.76 11.32
N ASP A 174 2.39 -15.47 10.71
CA ASP A 174 3.80 -15.48 11.13
C ASP A 174 4.43 -14.07 11.06
N ASN A 175 4.09 -13.29 10.03
CA ASN A 175 4.61 -11.93 9.88
C ASN A 175 3.98 -10.97 10.89
N VAL A 176 2.71 -11.14 11.21
CA VAL A 176 2.03 -10.36 12.26
C VAL A 176 2.61 -10.67 13.64
N GLU A 177 2.91 -11.94 13.94
CA GLU A 177 3.57 -12.32 15.19
C GLU A 177 4.97 -11.71 15.28
N LYS A 178 5.78 -11.83 14.21
CA LYS A 178 7.11 -11.23 14.14
C LYS A 178 7.07 -9.71 14.33
N LEU A 179 6.11 -9.01 13.72
CA LEU A 179 5.96 -7.57 13.86
C LEU A 179 5.63 -7.16 15.31
N ASN A 180 4.79 -7.93 16.01
CA ASN A 180 4.50 -7.69 17.42
C ASN A 180 5.72 -7.90 18.32
N ILE A 181 6.57 -8.88 18.02
CA ILE A 181 7.83 -9.12 18.74
C ILE A 181 8.75 -7.90 18.57
N ILE A 182 8.97 -7.45 17.33
CA ILE A 182 9.82 -6.29 17.04
C ILE A 182 9.27 -5.03 17.71
N LEU A 183 7.96 -4.77 17.62
CA LEU A 183 7.34 -3.64 18.32
C LEU A 183 7.55 -3.72 19.84
N SER A 184 7.49 -4.92 20.42
CA SER A 184 7.74 -5.11 21.85
C SER A 184 9.20 -4.84 22.24
N GLU A 185 10.16 -5.14 21.36
CA GLU A 185 11.58 -4.83 21.54
C GLU A 185 11.86 -3.34 21.39
N HIS A 186 11.23 -2.68 20.43
CA HIS A 186 11.25 -1.22 20.25
C HIS A 186 10.80 -0.50 21.52
N VAL A 187 9.62 -0.89 22.04
CA VAL A 187 9.07 -0.32 23.28
C VAL A 187 9.96 -0.58 24.50
N LYS A 188 10.58 -1.76 24.60
CA LYS A 188 11.55 -2.05 25.67
C LYS A 188 12.80 -1.16 25.60
N SER A 189 13.16 -0.71 24.41
CA SER A 189 14.29 0.18 24.16
C SER A 189 13.96 1.65 24.43
N GLY A 190 12.70 1.97 24.74
CA GLY A 190 12.22 3.32 25.03
C GLY A 190 11.22 3.84 24.01
N GLY A 191 11.12 3.20 22.84
CA GLY A 191 10.32 3.61 21.70
C GLY A 191 8.81 3.72 21.96
N GLN A 192 8.14 4.55 21.15
CA GLN A 192 6.69 4.66 21.16
C GLN A 192 6.04 3.35 20.70
N LYS A 193 4.93 2.96 21.35
CA LYS A 193 4.10 1.82 20.94
C LYS A 193 3.23 2.16 19.73
N GLU A 194 3.88 2.49 18.62
CA GLU A 194 3.26 2.85 17.36
C GLU A 194 4.11 2.33 16.20
N ILE A 195 3.46 1.89 15.12
CA ILE A 195 4.10 1.45 13.89
C ILE A 195 3.75 2.44 12.79
N VAL A 196 4.74 2.95 12.08
CA VAL A 196 4.53 3.76 10.88
C VAL A 196 4.96 2.97 9.65
N LEU A 197 3.98 2.64 8.81
CA LEU A 197 4.20 1.95 7.54
C LEU A 197 4.38 2.96 6.42
N TYR A 198 5.26 2.66 5.47
CA TYR A 198 5.28 3.36 4.19
C TYR A 198 5.52 2.43 3.00
N CYS A 199 4.98 2.84 1.85
CA CYS A 199 5.34 2.29 0.54
C CYS A 199 5.76 3.45 -0.39
N ASN A 200 5.90 3.18 -1.69
CA ASN A 200 6.28 4.18 -2.69
C ASN A 200 5.41 5.46 -2.66
N THR A 201 4.08 5.31 -2.68
CA THR A 201 3.16 6.45 -2.84
C THR A 201 2.09 6.56 -1.74
N GLY A 202 2.23 5.81 -0.65
CA GLY A 202 1.31 5.81 0.50
C GLY A 202 0.00 5.02 0.32
N ASN A 203 -0.33 4.59 -0.90
CA ASN A 203 -1.59 3.85 -1.17
C ASN A 203 -1.58 2.45 -0.57
N THR A 204 -0.53 1.68 -0.84
CA THR A 204 -0.40 0.30 -0.35
C THR A 204 -0.25 0.26 1.16
N SER A 205 0.54 1.18 1.74
CA SER A 205 0.69 1.28 3.20
C SER A 205 -0.61 1.64 3.90
N GLY A 206 -1.46 2.47 3.30
CA GLY A 206 -2.80 2.75 3.81
C GLY A 206 -3.69 1.49 3.89
N LEU A 207 -3.66 0.63 2.86
CA LEU A 207 -4.40 -0.63 2.86
C LEU A 207 -3.86 -1.62 3.91
N VAL A 208 -2.54 -1.79 3.96
CA VAL A 208 -1.89 -2.69 4.93
C VAL A 208 -2.11 -2.21 6.37
N ALA A 209 -2.06 -0.90 6.62
CA ALA A 209 -2.38 -0.32 7.92
C ALA A 209 -3.83 -0.64 8.34
N GLY A 210 -4.79 -0.60 7.41
CA GLY A 210 -6.17 -1.04 7.69
C GLY A 210 -6.25 -2.51 8.13
N VAL A 211 -5.56 -3.40 7.41
CA VAL A 211 -5.54 -4.85 7.72
C VAL A 211 -4.85 -5.14 9.05
N LEU A 212 -3.67 -4.55 9.30
CA LEU A 212 -2.94 -4.75 10.55
C LEU A 212 -3.65 -4.10 11.74
N GLY A 213 -4.28 -2.94 11.53
CA GLY A 213 -5.15 -2.31 12.52
C GLY A 213 -6.34 -3.19 12.90
N ALA A 214 -6.96 -3.85 11.91
CA ALA A 214 -8.02 -4.84 12.16
C ALA A 214 -7.56 -6.06 12.98
N LYS A 215 -6.26 -6.37 12.93
CA LYS A 215 -5.60 -7.40 13.75
C LYS A 215 -5.14 -6.88 15.12
N GLY A 216 -5.44 -5.61 15.45
CA GLY A 216 -5.18 -5.02 16.75
C GLY A 216 -3.83 -4.31 16.90
N LEU A 217 -3.09 -4.11 15.80
CA LEU A 217 -1.80 -3.40 15.85
C LEU A 217 -1.99 -1.88 15.84
N PRO A 218 -1.13 -1.12 16.57
CA PRO A 218 -1.17 0.35 16.59
C PRO A 218 -0.43 0.91 15.38
N VAL A 219 -1.06 0.86 14.21
CA VAL A 219 -0.43 1.22 12.92
C VAL A 219 -0.96 2.54 12.35
N LYS A 220 -0.05 3.30 11.75
CA LYS A 220 -0.31 4.45 10.88
C LYS A 220 0.35 4.25 9.52
N SER A 221 -0.16 4.93 8.50
CA SER A 221 0.49 5.05 7.20
C SER A 221 1.10 6.43 7.04
N MET A 222 2.34 6.49 6.56
CA MET A 222 2.96 7.73 6.11
C MET A 222 2.21 8.30 4.90
N MET A 223 1.85 9.58 4.97
CA MET A 223 1.13 10.25 3.88
C MET A 223 2.00 10.36 2.63
N TYR A 224 1.40 10.09 1.47
CA TYR A 224 2.03 10.16 0.14
C TYR A 224 3.25 9.23 -0.09
N GLY A 225 3.72 8.50 0.91
CA GLY A 225 4.78 7.49 0.75
C GLY A 225 6.17 8.05 0.47
N PHE A 226 7.11 7.12 0.29
CA PHE A 226 8.54 7.42 0.19
C PHE A 226 8.90 8.26 -1.03
N ASP A 227 8.47 7.85 -2.22
CA ASP A 227 8.87 8.49 -3.48
C ASP A 227 8.32 9.91 -3.60
N ILE A 228 7.08 10.13 -3.14
CA ILE A 228 6.41 11.42 -3.28
C ILE A 228 6.82 12.36 -2.14
N ALA A 229 6.79 11.88 -0.90
CA ALA A 229 6.93 12.76 0.26
C ALA A 229 8.34 12.81 0.80
N TRP A 230 9.05 11.67 0.85
CA TRP A 230 10.37 11.58 1.47
C TRP A 230 11.48 12.01 0.50
N SER A 231 11.73 11.21 -0.54
CA SER A 231 12.76 11.51 -1.55
C SER A 231 12.31 12.61 -2.51
N GLY A 232 11.01 12.64 -2.80
CA GLY A 232 10.40 13.61 -3.70
C GLY A 232 10.53 13.23 -5.18
N THR A 233 9.40 13.27 -5.88
CA THR A 233 9.36 13.26 -7.35
C THR A 233 9.27 14.69 -7.88
N LYS A 234 9.54 14.90 -9.18
CA LYS A 234 9.33 16.20 -9.86
C LYS A 234 7.89 16.74 -9.75
N SER A 235 6.94 15.93 -9.30
CA SER A 235 5.51 16.24 -9.20
C SER A 235 5.00 16.42 -7.76
N ALA A 236 5.88 16.36 -6.76
CA ALA A 236 5.49 16.53 -5.36
C ALA A 236 5.65 17.99 -4.91
N ASP A 237 4.54 18.70 -4.69
CA ASP A 237 4.53 20.08 -4.22
C ASP A 237 4.99 20.25 -2.75
N SER A 238 5.26 19.15 -2.03
CA SER A 238 5.52 19.16 -0.58
C SER A 238 6.50 18.09 -0.10
N ALA A 239 7.40 17.61 -0.98
CA ALA A 239 8.43 16.66 -0.57
C ALA A 239 9.40 17.28 0.44
N ILE A 240 9.76 16.53 1.48
CA ILE A 240 10.71 17.00 2.51
C ILE A 240 12.17 16.85 2.07
N ARG A 241 12.46 15.96 1.09
CA ARG A 241 13.80 15.70 0.57
C ARG A 241 14.83 15.40 1.67
N ALA A 242 14.47 14.47 2.56
CA ALA A 242 15.32 14.07 3.68
C ALA A 242 16.30 12.96 3.29
N ASN A 243 17.39 12.85 4.05
CA ASN A 243 18.40 11.81 3.87
C ASN A 243 17.80 10.41 3.97
N MET A 244 18.48 9.47 3.33
CA MET A 244 18.15 8.05 3.31
C MET A 244 19.36 7.26 3.78
N GLU A 245 19.23 5.95 3.89
CA GLU A 245 20.35 5.04 4.09
C GLU A 245 20.22 3.77 3.24
N ASP A 246 21.36 3.14 2.94
CA ASP A 246 21.38 1.79 2.37
C ASP A 246 21.25 0.71 3.46
N SER A 247 21.10 -0.54 3.04
CA SER A 247 21.06 -1.70 3.96
C SER A 247 22.32 -1.88 4.82
N GLY A 248 23.42 -1.20 4.50
CA GLY A 248 24.65 -1.17 5.28
C GLY A 248 24.73 -0.03 6.30
N GLY A 249 23.73 0.84 6.36
CA GLY A 249 23.69 2.03 7.23
C GLY A 249 24.50 3.21 6.70
N ASN A 250 24.89 3.20 5.42
CA ASN A 250 25.54 4.37 4.84
C ASN A 250 24.49 5.41 4.44
N THR A 251 24.68 6.66 4.88
CA THR A 251 23.83 7.78 4.50
C THR A 251 23.86 8.02 2.98
N ILE A 252 22.68 8.20 2.41
CA ILE A 252 22.45 8.62 1.02
C ILE A 252 21.76 9.98 1.05
N GLU A 253 22.46 11.02 0.61
CA GLU A 253 21.90 12.37 0.51
C GLU A 253 20.79 12.43 -0.54
N CYS A 254 19.70 13.13 -0.21
CA CYS A 254 18.58 13.30 -1.13
C CYS A 254 18.87 14.41 -2.16
N GLY A 255 19.28 14.01 -3.36
CA GLY A 255 19.32 14.88 -4.55
C GLY A 255 20.66 15.55 -4.85
N GLY A 256 21.69 14.74 -5.13
CA GLY A 256 22.98 15.21 -5.63
C GLY A 256 22.90 16.18 -6.81
#